data_AF-A0A9E5NK97-F1
#
_entry.id   AF-A0A9E5NK97-F1
#
_cell.length_a   1.000
_cell.length_b   1.000
_cell.length_c   1.000
_cell.angle_alpha   90.00
_cell.angle_beta   90.00
_cell.angle_gamma   90.00
#
_symmetry.space_group_name_H-M   'P 1'
#
loop_
_entity.id
_entity.type
_entity.pdbx_description
1 polymer ?
#
loop_
_entity_poly.entity_id
_entity_poly.type
_entity_poly.pdbx_seq_one_letter_code
_entity_poly.pdbx_strand_id
1 'polypeptide(L)'
;MVRNYTFTKTGSVALLCNVHQEMEAYIVVLKNPYYAVTDRKGHFEISDVPPGSYRLTTWHNKLKPRAKEVVVPDQGAAEVKFKLRR
;
A
#
# COMPACT_ATOMS: atom_id res chain seq x y z
N MET A 1 -2.84 -3.82 -29.78
CA MET A 1 -1.75 -2.85 -29.61
C MET A 1 -1.62 -2.55 -28.12
N VAL A 2 -0.48 -2.85 -27.49
CA VAL A 2 -0.25 -2.61 -26.06
C VAL A 2 0.66 -1.38 -25.93
N ARG A 3 0.27 -0.39 -25.13
CA ARG A 3 1.08 0.80 -24.87
C ARG A 3 1.71 0.68 -23.49
N ASN A 4 3.04 0.74 -23.44
CA ASN A 4 3.78 0.73 -22.19
C ASN A 4 3.82 2.15 -21.58
N TYR A 5 3.74 2.22 -20.26
CA TYR A 5 3.87 3.46 -19.51
C TYR A 5 4.62 3.20 -18.20
N THR A 6 5.63 4.02 -17.92
CA THR A 6 6.43 3.92 -16.69
C THR A 6 6.08 5.06 -15.75
N PHE A 7 5.68 4.72 -14.52
CA PHE A 7 5.40 5.70 -13.48
C PHE A 7 6.71 6.20 -12.85
N THR A 8 6.98 7.50 -12.94
CA THR A 8 8.18 8.13 -12.37
C THR A 8 7.91 8.86 -11.05
N LYS A 9 6.63 9.08 -10.71
CA LYS A 9 6.21 9.78 -9.50
C LYS A 9 5.51 8.82 -8.55
N THR A 10 5.87 8.89 -7.28
CA THR A 10 5.23 8.11 -6.22
C THR A 10 3.87 8.68 -5.85
N GLY A 11 2.94 7.80 -5.50
CA GLY A 11 1.56 8.15 -5.17
C GLY A 11 0.58 7.12 -5.72
N SER A 12 -0.71 7.39 -5.51
CA SER A 12 -1.78 6.59 -6.11
C SER A 12 -2.24 7.20 -7.43
N VAL A 13 -2.34 6.36 -8.46
CA VAL A 13 -2.91 6.71 -9.76
C VAL A 13 -4.24 5.98 -9.90
N ALA A 14 -5.31 6.72 -10.16
CA ALA A 14 -6.61 6.14 -10.53
C ALA A 14 -6.64 5.92 -12.05
N LEU A 15 -6.94 4.69 -12.45
CA LEU A 15 -7.18 4.30 -13.83
C LEU A 15 -8.68 4.04 -13.98
N LEU A 16 -9.37 4.93 -14.67
CA LEU A 16 -10.82 4.90 -14.82
C LEU A 16 -11.19 4.61 -16.28
N CYS A 17 -12.30 3.92 -16.49
CA CYS A 17 -12.88 3.78 -17.81
C CYS A 17 -13.66 5.05 -18.20
N ASN A 18 -13.60 5.42 -19.47
CA ASN A 18 -14.35 6.55 -20.02
C ASN A 18 -15.82 6.22 -20.32
N VAL A 19 -16.21 4.94 -20.25
CA VAL A 19 -17.55 4.46 -20.62
C VAL A 19 -18.30 3.91 -19.40
N HIS A 20 -17.66 3.08 -18.58
CA HIS A 20 -18.26 2.38 -17.45
C HIS A 20 -17.75 2.97 -16.13
N GLN A 21 -18.64 3.55 -15.33
CA GLN A 21 -18.26 4.22 -14.07
C GLN A 21 -17.75 3.25 -12.99
N GLU A 22 -18.16 1.98 -13.09
CA GLU A 22 -17.76 0.89 -12.19
C GLU A 22 -16.38 0.30 -12.51
N MET A 23 -15.86 0.57 -13.71
CA MET A 23 -14.54 0.08 -14.13
C MET A 23 -13.46 1.02 -13.62
N GLU A 24 -12.99 0.72 -12.41
CA GLU A 24 -11.88 1.41 -11.75
C GLU A 24 -10.73 0.45 -11.43
N ALA A 25 -9.51 0.94 -11.60
CA ALA A 25 -8.30 0.31 -11.10
C ALA A 25 -7.42 1.37 -10.44
N TYR A 26 -6.57 0.94 -9.52
CA TYR A 26 -5.68 1.83 -8.79
C TYR A 26 -4.27 1.26 -8.79
N ILE A 27 -3.30 2.14 -9.06
CA ILE A 27 -1.89 1.80 -9.07
C ILE A 27 -1.23 2.61 -7.96
N VAL A 28 -0.60 1.92 -7.00
CA VAL A 28 0.12 2.56 -5.90
C VAL A 28 1.62 2.45 -6.17
N VAL A 29 2.25 3.59 -6.47
CA VAL A 29 3.67 3.68 -6.82
C VAL A 29 4.46 4.05 -5.57
N LEU A 30 5.33 3.14 -5.13
CA LEU A 30 6.14 3.26 -3.91
C LEU A 30 7.61 3.52 -4.24
N LYS A 31 8.32 4.15 -3.30
CA LYS A 31 9.78 4.38 -3.40
C LYS A 31 10.61 3.16 -3.03
N ASN A 32 10.00 2.15 -2.44
CA ASN A 32 10.64 0.96 -1.90
C ASN A 32 9.80 -0.28 -2.26
N PRO A 33 10.37 -1.50 -2.18
CA PRO A 33 9.67 -2.73 -2.54
C PRO A 33 8.78 -3.29 -1.42
N TYR A 34 8.69 -2.64 -0.27
CA TYR A 34 8.05 -3.18 0.92
C TYR A 34 6.57 -2.81 0.97
N TYR A 35 5.71 -3.74 0.52
CA TYR A 35 4.26 -3.59 0.57
C TYR A 35 3.58 -4.94 0.74
N ALA A 36 2.35 -4.89 1.22
CA ALA A 36 1.47 -6.05 1.27
C ALA A 36 0.02 -5.61 1.02
N VAL A 37 -0.75 -6.49 0.39
CA VAL A 37 -2.19 -6.33 0.27
C VAL A 37 -2.83 -7.16 1.38
N THR A 38 -3.75 -6.54 2.13
CA THR A 38 -4.46 -7.25 3.19
C THR A 38 -5.34 -8.36 2.62
N ASP A 39 -5.40 -9.48 3.32
CA ASP A 39 -6.36 -10.54 3.03
C ASP A 39 -7.81 -10.11 3.36
N ARG A 40 -8.77 -11.01 3.11
CA ARG A 40 -10.20 -10.76 3.42
C ARG A 40 -10.48 -10.58 4.93
N LYS A 41 -9.59 -11.02 5.80
CA LYS A 41 -9.68 -10.92 7.26
C LYS A 41 -8.95 -9.68 7.79
N GLY A 42 -8.25 -8.93 6.94
CA GLY A 42 -7.49 -7.74 7.30
C GLY A 42 -6.05 -8.01 7.74
N HIS A 43 -5.54 -9.23 7.58
CA HIS A 43 -4.14 -9.56 7.88
C HIS A 43 -3.24 -9.18 6.71
N PHE A 44 -2.02 -8.77 7.03
CA PHE A 44 -0.96 -8.49 6.07
C PHE A 44 0.38 -8.93 6.67
N GLU A 45 1.31 -9.29 5.79
CA GLU A 45 2.67 -9.64 6.16
C GLU A 45 3.62 -9.02 5.15
N ILE A 46 4.67 -8.35 5.64
CA ILE A 46 5.75 -7.81 4.81
C ILE A 46 7.03 -8.48 5.30
N SER A 47 7.53 -9.43 4.52
CA SER A 47 8.73 -10.19 4.85
C SER A 47 10.00 -9.43 4.44
N ASP A 48 11.14 -9.85 4.98
CA ASP A 48 12.48 -9.36 4.62
C ASP A 48 12.67 -7.85 4.76
N VAL A 49 11.96 -7.22 5.69
CA VAL A 49 12.17 -5.80 6.03
C VAL A 49 13.43 -5.68 6.89
N PRO A 50 14.45 -4.91 6.46
CA PRO A 50 15.64 -4.71 7.26
C PRO A 50 15.32 -4.07 8.62
N PRO A 51 16.15 -4.27 9.65
CA PRO A 51 16.00 -3.59 10.93
C PRO A 51 16.09 -2.07 10.77
N GLY A 52 15.21 -1.34 11.46
CA GLY A 52 15.16 0.11 11.35
C GLY A 52 13.82 0.73 11.72
N SER A 53 13.75 2.06 11.67
CA SER A 53 12.52 2.82 11.91
C SER A 53 11.83 3.17 10.59
N TYR A 54 10.59 2.72 10.44
CA TYR A 54 9.80 2.91 9.23
C TYR A 54 8.47 3.59 9.54
N ARG A 55 7.91 4.26 8.54
CA ARG A 55 6.54 4.80 8.60
C ARG A 55 5.63 3.96 7.72
N LEU A 56 4.89 3.05 8.35
CA LEU A 56 3.91 2.21 7.67
C LEU A 56 2.64 3.01 7.40
N THR A 57 2.27 3.12 6.13
CA THR A 57 1.10 3.90 5.68
C THR A 57 0.11 2.97 4.98
N THR A 58 -1.15 3.05 5.39
CA THR A 58 -2.26 2.32 4.77
C THR A 58 -2.83 3.12 3.61
N TRP A 59 -3.26 2.42 2.56
CA TRP A 59 -3.91 3.01 1.40
C TRP A 59 -5.17 2.23 1.05
N HIS A 60 -6.25 2.95 0.74
CA HIS A 60 -7.51 2.41 0.25
C HIS A 60 -8.24 3.51 -0.50
N ASN A 61 -8.90 3.20 -1.63
CA ASN A 61 -9.54 4.22 -2.49
C ASN A 61 -10.60 5.08 -1.77
N LYS A 62 -11.36 4.47 -0.85
CA LYS A 62 -12.46 5.12 -0.11
C LYS A 62 -12.19 5.46 1.36
N LEU A 63 -11.09 4.99 1.96
CA LEU A 63 -10.84 5.18 3.39
C LEU A 63 -9.70 6.17 3.60
N LYS A 64 -9.73 6.90 4.72
CA LYS A 64 -8.65 7.83 5.04
C LYS A 64 -7.36 7.05 5.33
N PRO A 65 -6.23 7.42 4.70
CA PRO A 65 -4.96 6.78 4.97
C PRO A 65 -4.56 7.02 6.43
N ARG A 66 -3.98 5.99 7.04
CA ARG A 66 -3.35 6.08 8.36
C ARG A 66 -1.89 5.72 8.26
N ALA A 67 -1.06 6.53 8.90
CA ALA A 67 0.36 6.27 9.08
C ALA A 67 0.63 5.94 10.56
N LYS A 68 1.55 4.99 10.78
CA LYS A 68 2.14 4.71 12.10
C LYS A 68 3.64 4.51 11.94
N GLU A 69 4.38 4.96 12.93
CA GLU A 69 5.79 4.62 13.06
C GLU A 69 5.91 3.19 13.62
N VAL A 70 6.85 2.45 13.05
CA VAL A 70 7.10 1.04 13.34
C VAL A 70 8.60 0.86 13.40
N VAL A 71 9.08 0.28 14.49
CA VAL A 71 10.48 -0.10 14.63
C VAL A 71 10.56 -1.60 14.36
N VAL A 72 11.31 -1.97 13.32
CA VAL A 72 11.62 -3.36 12.99
C VAL A 72 12.87 -3.75 13.76
N PRO A 73 12.79 -4.72 14.70
CA PRO A 73 13.94 -5.17 15.48
C PRO A 73 14.92 -5.99 14.62
N ASP A 74 16.16 -6.15 15.11
CA ASP A 74 17.18 -6.98 14.45
C ASP A 74 16.79 -8.46 14.34
N GLN A 75 15.93 -8.93 15.24
CA GLN A 75 15.38 -10.28 15.27
C GLN A 75 13.91 -10.26 15.67
N GLY A 76 13.08 -10.99 14.93
CA GLY A 76 11.64 -11.12 15.18
C GLY A 76 10.77 -10.25 14.26
N ALA A 77 9.47 -10.21 14.56
CA ALA A 77 8.48 -9.48 13.77
C ALA A 77 7.95 -8.27 14.55
N ALA A 78 7.75 -7.16 13.84
CA ALA A 78 7.02 -6.01 14.39
C ALA A 78 5.51 -6.18 14.13
N GLU A 79 4.72 -6.25 15.19
CA GLU A 79 3.26 -6.31 15.06
C GLU A 79 2.63 -4.92 15.07
N VAL A 80 1.78 -4.64 14.08
CA VAL A 80 1.09 -3.35 13.95
C VAL A 80 -0.36 -3.54 13.59
N LYS A 81 -1.26 -2.97 14.40
CA LYS A 81 -2.71 -3.00 14.16
C LYS A 81 -3.19 -1.63 13.67
N PHE A 82 -3.92 -1.62 12.56
CA PHE A 82 -4.59 -0.42 12.05
C PHE A 82 -6.10 -0.57 12.21
N LYS A 83 -6.76 0.52 12.61
CA LYS A 83 -8.21 0.67 12.53
C LYS A 83 -8.52 1.71 11.48
N LEU A 84 -8.97 1.28 10.30
CA LEU A 84 -9.37 2.18 9.23
C LEU A 84 -10.83 2.60 9.45
N ARG A 85 -11.12 3.88 9.22
CA ARG A 85 -12.48 4.43 9.27
C ARG A 85 -12.77 5.09 7.93
N ARG A 86 -14.02 4.96 7.48
CA ARG A 86 -14.54 5.71 6.34
C ARG A 86 -14.66 7.19 6.69
#